data_AF-A0A0F8H3V4-F1
#
_entry.id   AF-A0A0F8H3V4-F1
#
_cell.length_a   1.000
_cell.length_b   1.000
_cell.length_c   1.000
_cell.angle_alpha   90.00
_cell.angle_beta   90.00
_cell.angle_gamma   90.00
#
_symmetry.space_group_name_H-M   'P 1'
#
loop_
_entity.id
_entity.type
_entity.pdbx_description
1 polymer ?
#
loop_
_entity_poly.entity_id
_entity_poly.type
_entity_poly.pdbx_seq_one_letter_code
_entity_poly.pdbx_strand_id
1 'polypeptide(L)'
;MSHLIVPERVLDDINEFIRTNYTNFHHSLPHSLIISQAFCLRFKEYGNDFGVSVIADAVEYVKKSSIENKKVKPEKEKHDY
;
A
#
# COMPACT_ATOMS: atom_id res chain seq x y z
N MET A 1 -13.24 -9.84 -8.34
CA MET A 1 -12.04 -9.01 -8.57
C MET A 1 -12.53 -7.67 -9.08
N SER A 2 -12.64 -6.67 -8.21
CA SER A 2 -12.98 -5.30 -8.59
C SER A 2 -11.89 -4.78 -9.53
N HIS A 3 -12.28 -4.32 -10.71
CA HIS A 3 -11.36 -3.64 -11.62
C HIS A 3 -10.90 -2.36 -10.92
N LEU A 4 -9.64 -2.31 -10.50
CA LEU A 4 -9.05 -1.13 -9.90
C LEU A 4 -9.06 -0.03 -10.96
N ILE A 5 -9.81 1.05 -10.73
CA ILE A 5 -10.04 2.13 -11.71
C ILE A 5 -8.91 3.17 -11.67
N VAL A 6 -7.97 3.03 -10.74
CA VAL A 6 -6.89 4.00 -10.55
C VAL A 6 -5.71 3.72 -11.50
N PRO A 7 -5.09 4.76 -12.09
CA PRO A 7 -3.86 4.62 -12.86
C PRO A 7 -2.69 4.06 -12.04
N GLU A 8 -1.76 3.38 -12.71
CA GLU A 8 -0.57 2.78 -12.08
C GLU A 8 0.26 3.78 -11.26
N ARG A 9 0.44 5.01 -11.77
CA ARG A 9 1.12 6.09 -11.03
C ARG A 9 0.53 6.34 -9.63
N VAL A 10 -0.78 6.19 -9.47
CA VAL A 10 -1.44 6.39 -8.17
C VAL A 10 -1.09 5.25 -7.22
N LEU A 11 -0.91 4.03 -7.73
CA LEU A 11 -0.47 2.88 -6.94
C LEU A 11 0.98 3.04 -6.49
N ASP A 12 1.84 3.54 -7.37
CA ASP A 12 3.23 3.85 -7.04
C ASP A 12 3.32 4.90 -5.94
N ASP A 13 2.57 6.00 -6.07
CA ASP A 13 2.50 7.06 -5.06
C ASP A 13 1.94 6.55 -3.72
N ILE A 14 0.91 5.70 -3.75
CA ILE A 14 0.37 5.05 -2.54
C ILE A 14 1.44 4.17 -1.88
N ASN A 15 2.17 3.38 -2.66
CA ASN A 15 3.22 2.50 -2.16
C ASN A 15 4.37 3.31 -1.54
N GLU A 16 4.82 4.38 -2.21
CA GLU A 16 5.84 5.29 -1.68
C GLU A 16 5.35 5.99 -0.40
N PHE A 17 4.12 6.48 -0.39
CA PHE A 17 3.51 7.08 0.78
C PHE A 17 3.50 6.10 1.96
N ILE A 18 3.09 4.84 1.73
CA ILE A 18 3.06 3.83 2.78
C ILE A 18 4.48 3.55 3.30
N ARG A 19 5.43 3.33 2.39
CA ARG A 19 6.84 3.06 2.73
C ARG A 19 7.47 4.19 3.52
N THR A 20 7.13 5.43 3.24
CA THR A 20 7.72 6.62 3.86
C THR A 20 7.11 6.94 5.23
N ASN A 21 5.79 6.77 5.38
CA ASN A 21 5.07 7.21 6.57
C ASN A 21 4.84 6.09 7.59
N TYR A 22 4.92 4.82 7.17
CA TYR A 22 4.64 3.67 8.04
C TYR A 22 5.78 2.65 8.09
N THR A 23 7.02 3.05 7.76
CA THR A 23 8.21 2.17 7.79
C THR A 23 8.42 1.52 9.15
N ASN A 24 8.08 2.23 10.23
CA ASN A 24 8.32 1.82 11.61
C ASN A 24 7.14 1.03 12.23
N PHE A 25 6.11 0.71 11.46
CA PHE A 25 5.02 -0.14 11.97
C PHE A 25 5.50 -1.60 12.01
N HIS A 26 6.15 -1.96 13.12
CA HIS A 26 6.80 -3.26 13.34
C HIS A 26 5.84 -4.46 13.37
N HIS A 27 4.54 -4.25 13.66
CA HIS A 27 3.57 -5.34 13.80
C HIS A 27 2.58 -5.45 12.64
N SER A 28 2.01 -4.33 12.18
CA SER A 28 1.07 -4.31 11.05
C SER A 28 0.83 -2.90 10.58
N LEU A 29 0.64 -2.72 9.27
CA LEU A 29 0.17 -1.45 8.73
C LEU A 29 -1.25 -1.11 9.26
N PRO A 30 -1.58 0.19 9.41
CA PRO A 30 -2.93 0.60 9.77
C PRO A 30 -4.01 0.10 8.79
N HIS A 31 -5.26 0.21 9.22
CA HIS A 31 -6.41 -0.09 8.37
C HIS A 31 -6.38 0.75 7.09
N SER A 32 -6.77 0.17 5.95
CA SER A 32 -6.62 0.79 4.62
C SER A 32 -7.43 2.09 4.49
N LEU A 33 -8.54 2.20 5.23
CA LEU A 33 -9.31 3.46 5.34
C LEU A 33 -8.51 4.60 6.02
N ILE A 34 -7.70 4.28 7.04
CA ILE A 34 -6.90 5.30 7.75
C ILE A 34 -5.80 5.81 6.82
N ILE A 35 -5.12 4.89 6.14
CA ILE A 35 -4.06 5.23 5.19
C ILE A 35 -4.62 6.05 4.02
N SER A 36 -5.75 5.64 3.45
CA SER A 36 -6.38 6.37 2.33
C SER A 36 -6.86 7.76 2.72
N GLN A 37 -7.43 7.95 3.91
CA GLN A 37 -7.76 9.28 4.43
C GLN A 37 -6.52 10.16 4.56
N ALA A 38 -5.44 9.66 5.18
CA ALA A 38 -4.19 10.39 5.32
C ALA A 38 -3.56 10.71 3.94
N PHE A 39 -3.62 9.77 3.01
CA PHE A 39 -3.15 9.94 1.64
C PHE A 39 -3.94 11.05 0.92
N CYS A 40 -5.27 11.01 0.95
CA CYS A 40 -6.12 12.02 0.31
C CYS A 40 -5.96 13.41 0.94
N LEU A 41 -5.60 13.51 2.22
CA LEU A 41 -5.28 14.78 2.86
C LEU A 41 -3.96 15.38 2.34
N ARG A 42 -2.97 14.53 2.03
CA ARG A 42 -1.67 14.94 1.49
C ARG A 42 -1.73 15.20 -0.02
N PHE A 43 -2.39 14.32 -0.76
CA PHE A 43 -2.55 14.38 -2.21
C PHE A 43 -4.02 14.64 -2.54
N LYS A 44 -4.45 15.89 -2.33
CA LYS A 44 -5.86 16.29 -2.45
C LYS A 44 -6.42 16.06 -3.85
N GLU A 45 -5.60 16.20 -4.88
CA GLU A 45 -5.97 15.89 -6.27
C GLU A 45 -6.46 14.45 -6.43
N TYR A 46 -5.75 13.47 -5.89
CA TYR A 46 -6.18 12.07 -5.93
C TYR A 46 -7.45 11.83 -5.10
N GLY A 47 -7.58 12.50 -3.96
CA GLY A 47 -8.81 12.46 -3.16
C GLY A 47 -10.02 13.02 -3.92
N ASN A 48 -9.84 14.09 -4.68
CA ASN A 48 -10.89 14.74 -5.47
C ASN A 48 -11.26 13.95 -6.73
N ASP A 49 -10.27 13.41 -7.43
CA ASP A 49 -10.47 12.71 -8.71
C ASP A 49 -11.09 11.33 -8.52
N PHE A 50 -10.71 10.60 -7.46
CA PHE A 50 -11.09 9.21 -7.27
C PHE A 50 -12.00 8.97 -6.05
N GLY A 51 -11.93 9.84 -5.04
CA GLY A 51 -12.64 9.64 -3.77
C GLY A 51 -11.95 8.63 -2.83
N VAL A 52 -12.12 8.85 -1.53
CA VAL A 52 -11.46 8.07 -0.46
C VAL A 52 -11.77 6.58 -0.55
N SER A 53 -12.97 6.18 -0.96
CA SER A 53 -13.35 4.76 -1.07
C SER A 53 -12.53 4.03 -2.13
N VAL A 54 -12.33 4.64 -3.30
CA VAL A 54 -11.53 4.05 -4.39
C VAL A 54 -10.06 3.99 -3.99
N ILE A 55 -9.55 5.03 -3.33
CA ILE A 55 -8.18 5.02 -2.79
C ILE A 55 -8.02 3.96 -1.69
N ALA A 56 -9.04 3.70 -0.86
CA ALA A 56 -8.99 2.65 0.15
C ALA A 56 -8.85 1.25 -0.47
N ASP A 57 -9.57 0.97 -1.56
CA ASP A 57 -9.43 -0.27 -2.32
C ASP A 57 -8.04 -0.40 -2.96
N ALA A 58 -7.50 0.71 -3.49
CA ALA A 58 -6.15 0.75 -4.05
C ALA A 58 -5.07 0.52 -2.98
N VAL A 59 -5.22 1.10 -1.79
CA VAL A 59 -4.35 0.84 -0.64
C VAL A 59 -4.39 -0.63 -0.23
N GLU A 60 -5.58 -1.22 -0.18
CA GLU A 60 -5.74 -2.65 0.15
C GLU A 60 -5.04 -3.54 -0.88
N TYR A 61 -5.15 -3.19 -2.16
CA TYR A 61 -4.42 -3.85 -3.24
C TYR A 61 -2.89 -3.78 -3.03
N VAL A 62 -2.34 -2.57 -2.84
CA VAL A 62 -0.90 -2.35 -2.63
C VAL A 62 -0.38 -3.11 -1.40
N LYS A 63 -1.16 -3.14 -0.31
CA LYS A 63 -0.84 -3.90 0.90
C LYS A 63 -0.77 -5.40 0.63
N LYS A 64 -1.74 -5.97 -0.09
CA LYS A 64 -1.75 -7.40 -0.44
C LYS A 64 -0.57 -7.77 -1.34
N SER A 65 -0.31 -6.99 -2.39
CA SER A 65 0.84 -7.20 -3.28
C SER A 65 2.18 -7.13 -2.52
N SER A 66 2.30 -6.24 -1.53
CA SER A 66 3.49 -6.14 -0.68
C SER A 66 3.69 -7.36 0.22
N ILE A 67 2.60 -7.94 0.73
CA ILE A 67 2.64 -9.14 1.60
C ILE A 67 2.97 -10.39 0.78
N GLU A 68 2.39 -10.53 -0.42
CA GLU A 68 2.67 -11.66 -1.31
C GLU A 68 4.13 -11.68 -1.76
N ASN A 69 4.71 -10.53 -2.11
CA ASN A 69 6.13 -10.43 -2.45
C ASN A 69 7.07 -10.79 -1.27
N LYS A 70 6.64 -10.60 -0.01
CA LYS A 70 7.41 -11.05 1.17
C LYS A 70 7.39 -12.56 1.37
N LYS A 71 6.31 -13.25 0.97
CA LYS A 71 6.20 -14.71 1.09
C LYS A 71 7.05 -15.48 0.06
N VAL A 72 7.48 -14.83 -1.02
CA VAL A 72 8.21 -15.47 -2.14
C VAL A 72 9.74 -15.43 -1.96
N LYS A 73 10.27 -14.76 -0.92
CA LYS A 73 11.69 -14.90 -0.55
C LYS A 73 11.86 -16.02 0.49
N PRO A 74 12.24 -17.25 0.11
CA PRO A 74 12.74 -18.18 1.10
C PRO A 74 14.05 -17.63 1.65
N GLU A 75 14.16 -17.60 2.97
CA GLU A 75 15.44 -17.48 3.67
C GLU A 75 16.34 -18.59 3.13
N LYS A 76 17.35 -18.24 2.33
CA LYS A 76 18.42 -19.20 2.03
C LYS A 76 19.16 -19.43 3.34
N GLU A 77 18.92 -20.61 3.89
CA GLU A 77 19.58 -21.19 5.04
C GLU A 77 21.09 -20.92 4.97
N LYS A 78 21.62 -20.36 6.06
CA LYS A 78 23.05 -20.46 6.35
C LYS A 78 23.33 -21.93 6.66
N HIS A 79 23.92 -22.65 5.73
CA HIS A 79 24.70 -23.83 6.04
C HIS A 79 26.17 -23.42 6.11
N ASP A 80 26.55 -22.98 7.30
CA ASP A 80 27.91 -23.16 7.79
C ASP A 80 27.94 -24.53 8.47
N TYR A 81 28.72 -25.47 7.94
CA TYR A 81 29.63 -26.42 8.63
C TYR A 81 30.21 -27.42 7.63
#